data_AF-A0A953TSD5-F1
#
_entry.id   AF-A0A953TSD5-F1
#
_cell.length_a   1.000
_cell.length_b   1.000
_cell.length_c   1.000
_cell.angle_alpha   90.00
_cell.angle_beta   90.00
_cell.angle_gamma   90.00
#
_symmetry.space_group_name_H-M   'P 1'
#
loop_
_entity.id
_entity.type
_entity.pdbx_description
1 polymer ?
#
loop_
_entity_poly.entity_id
_entity_poly.type
_entity_poly.pdbx_seq_one_letter_code
_entity_poly.pdbx_strand_id
1 'polypeptide(L)'
;MSSHPTPGRTVSLRGGGTASLRPNGQIRSINRNGMQIQHNLRGGRTTVRERNGVRIVTRAGGRGYVQRAYVTRGGRSYYSRTYYDHGAYRVGIYRGYYYGGYHYYGYYPGYRYHPAFYGWAVRPWGAPVYWGLGIGGWGWGGAPWFGFYGGYFAPYPVYPSAALWLTDYVIAANLQAAYAARSAANADAVAGDDQGQTNYGDGAGQAANSGPVTLTPEVKQAIAEEVKAQLAAEQQQSSGGQSGSSDGQAQAPEPANGEVPPALDPARRTFVVSSDITVVSDGQECELTAGDVITRLTDTPDADQKVTASVSASKKKDCGAGKQVAVSVEDLQDMHNHFQEQLDEGMKALAEKQGTGGLPKAPDTGTTASDVPPPPPDTTAAKDLTDQEAAADQTETQVKQESGGGPGGGRQREGTR
;
A
#
# COMPACT_ATOMS: atom_id res chain seq x y z
N MET A 1 13.08 -6.89 39.81
CA MET A 1 11.60 -6.93 39.66
C MET A 1 11.30 -6.86 38.17
N SER A 2 11.02 -8.00 37.55
CA SER A 2 10.76 -8.10 36.12
C SER A 2 9.32 -7.63 35.87
N SER A 3 9.15 -6.38 35.45
CA SER A 3 7.87 -5.86 34.98
C SER A 3 7.50 -6.59 33.69
N HIS A 4 6.63 -7.58 33.80
CA HIS A 4 6.05 -8.23 32.62
C HIS A 4 5.21 -7.16 31.90
N PRO A 5 5.47 -6.87 30.62
CA PRO A 5 4.61 -5.96 29.87
C PRO A 5 3.19 -6.53 29.87
N THR A 6 2.22 -5.71 30.30
CA THR A 6 0.81 -6.09 30.29
C THR A 6 0.43 -6.53 28.88
N PRO A 7 -0.12 -7.72 28.65
CA PRO A 7 -0.56 -8.12 27.32
C PRO A 7 -1.60 -7.11 26.82
N GLY A 8 -1.58 -6.83 25.51
CA GLY A 8 -2.63 -6.02 24.89
C GLY A 8 -4.00 -6.59 25.25
N ARG A 9 -4.99 -5.72 25.47
CA ARG A 9 -6.33 -6.13 25.91
C ARG A 9 -7.38 -5.71 24.91
N THR A 10 -8.28 -6.64 24.59
CA THR A 10 -9.50 -6.33 23.85
C THR A 10 -10.62 -5.97 24.82
N VAL A 11 -11.32 -4.87 24.53
CA VAL A 11 -12.47 -4.40 25.31
C VAL A 11 -13.71 -4.35 24.43
N SER A 12 -14.85 -4.79 24.97
CA SER A 12 -16.15 -4.62 24.33
C SER A 12 -16.64 -3.19 24.49
N LEU A 13 -17.21 -2.63 23.43
CA LEU A 13 -17.70 -1.26 23.39
C LEU A 13 -19.20 -1.21 23.71
N ARG A 14 -19.65 -0.10 24.30
CA ARG A 14 -21.07 0.16 24.55
C ARG A 14 -21.80 0.31 23.22
N GLY A 15 -22.92 -0.40 23.05
CA GLY A 15 -23.65 -0.41 21.78
C GLY A 15 -23.05 -1.33 20.71
N GLY A 16 -22.11 -2.19 21.08
CA GLY A 16 -21.54 -3.22 20.20
C GLY A 16 -20.20 -2.81 19.58
N GLY A 17 -19.44 -3.82 19.18
CA GLY A 17 -18.08 -3.67 18.67
C GLY A 17 -17.00 -3.91 19.73
N THR A 18 -15.75 -3.80 19.30
CA THR A 18 -14.56 -4.09 20.11
C THR A 18 -13.45 -3.11 19.81
N ALA A 19 -12.67 -2.74 20.83
CA ALA A 19 -11.40 -2.07 20.65
C ALA A 19 -10.26 -2.93 21.20
N SER A 20 -9.13 -2.97 20.50
CA SER A 20 -7.91 -3.57 21.01
C SER A 20 -6.95 -2.48 21.45
N LEU A 21 -6.40 -2.63 22.65
CA LEU A 21 -5.44 -1.71 23.24
C LEU A 21 -4.05 -2.36 23.27
N ARG A 22 -3.02 -1.57 22.98
CA ARG A 22 -1.63 -1.95 23.16
C ARG A 22 -1.27 -2.05 24.66
N PRO A 23 -0.17 -2.73 25.01
CA PRO A 23 0.36 -2.75 26.38
C PRO A 23 0.53 -1.37 27.04
N ASN A 24 0.84 -0.34 26.24
CA ASN A 24 0.98 1.06 26.69
C ASN A 24 -0.36 1.81 26.82
N GLY A 25 -1.50 1.14 26.65
CA GLY A 25 -2.84 1.71 26.75
C GLY A 25 -3.33 2.45 25.50
N GLN A 26 -2.49 2.63 24.47
CA GLN A 26 -2.92 3.23 23.21
C GLN A 26 -3.90 2.32 22.47
N ILE A 27 -4.85 2.92 21.76
CA ILE A 27 -5.73 2.19 20.86
C ILE A 27 -4.90 1.61 19.72
N ARG A 28 -4.98 0.30 19.54
CA ARG A 28 -4.41 -0.43 18.41
C ARG A 28 -5.40 -0.49 17.26
N SER A 29 -6.63 -0.89 17.58
CA SER A 29 -7.70 -1.01 16.60
C SER A 29 -9.08 -0.83 17.22
N ILE A 30 -10.04 -0.43 16.40
CA ILE A 30 -11.46 -0.35 16.74
C ILE A 30 -12.23 -1.04 15.62
N ASN A 31 -13.21 -1.85 15.98
CA ASN A 31 -14.23 -2.36 15.08
C ASN A 31 -15.60 -2.02 15.66
N ARG A 32 -16.34 -1.13 14.99
CA ARG A 32 -17.67 -0.66 15.43
C ARG A 32 -18.53 -0.30 14.23
N ASN A 33 -19.75 -0.82 14.16
CA ASN A 33 -20.76 -0.43 13.17
C ASN A 33 -20.27 -0.49 11.70
N GLY A 34 -19.48 -1.52 11.34
CA GLY A 34 -18.91 -1.67 9.99
C GLY A 34 -17.76 -0.71 9.67
N MET A 35 -17.26 0.03 10.67
CA MET A 35 -16.04 0.83 10.61
C MET A 35 -14.92 0.13 11.38
N GLN A 36 -13.82 -0.11 10.68
CA GLN A 36 -12.58 -0.63 11.23
C GLN A 36 -11.55 0.49 11.21
N ILE A 37 -10.99 0.82 12.37
CA ILE A 37 -9.92 1.80 12.53
C ILE A 37 -8.70 1.04 13.01
N GLN A 38 -7.57 1.22 12.34
CA GLN A 38 -6.28 0.64 12.68
C GLN A 38 -5.26 1.76 12.91
N HIS A 39 -4.63 1.76 14.07
CA HIS A 39 -3.52 2.66 14.39
C HIS A 39 -2.21 1.93 14.18
N ASN A 40 -1.31 2.54 13.43
CA ASN A 40 0.08 2.10 13.30
C ASN A 40 0.90 2.53 14.51
N LEU A 41 2.08 1.91 14.69
CA LEU A 41 2.94 2.18 15.84
C LEU A 41 3.38 3.64 15.97
N ARG A 42 3.44 4.39 14.87
CA ARG A 42 3.94 5.77 14.85
C ARG A 42 2.88 6.79 14.42
N GLY A 43 1.63 6.52 14.75
CA GLY A 43 0.53 7.48 14.60
C GLY A 43 -0.14 7.49 13.23
N GLY A 44 0.36 6.72 12.25
CA GLY A 44 -0.37 6.49 11.02
C GLY A 44 -1.71 5.80 11.29
N ARG A 45 -2.78 6.21 10.63
CA ARG A 45 -4.12 5.63 10.80
C ARG A 45 -4.65 5.11 9.47
N THR A 46 -5.26 3.93 9.49
CA THR A 46 -6.06 3.41 8.38
C THR A 46 -7.49 3.19 8.88
N THR A 47 -8.46 3.75 8.18
CA THR A 47 -9.88 3.52 8.44
C THR A 47 -10.52 2.87 7.22
N VAL A 48 -11.23 1.78 7.44
CA VAL A 48 -12.02 1.08 6.44
C VAL A 48 -13.47 1.08 6.90
N ARG A 49 -14.38 1.54 6.05
CA ARG A 49 -15.82 1.40 6.27
C ARG A 49 -16.45 0.71 5.08
N GLU A 50 -17.26 -0.29 5.34
CA GLU A 50 -18.04 -0.97 4.32
C GLU A 50 -19.54 -0.84 4.65
N ARG A 51 -20.29 -0.14 3.79
CA ARG A 51 -21.72 0.10 3.99
C ARG A 51 -22.44 0.22 2.66
N ASN A 52 -23.56 -0.48 2.50
CA ASN A 52 -24.42 -0.45 1.30
C ASN A 52 -23.64 -0.73 0.00
N GLY A 53 -22.66 -1.64 0.02
CA GLY A 53 -21.83 -1.97 -1.15
C GLY A 53 -20.79 -0.90 -1.52
N VAL A 54 -20.60 0.11 -0.66
CA VAL A 54 -19.55 1.14 -0.78
C VAL A 54 -18.49 0.85 0.26
N ARG A 55 -17.22 0.77 -0.18
CA ARG A 55 -16.08 0.62 0.70
C ARG A 55 -15.22 1.88 0.63
N ILE A 56 -15.08 2.57 1.75
CA ILE A 56 -14.28 3.79 1.86
C ILE A 56 -13.04 3.46 2.69
N VAL A 57 -11.87 3.73 2.13
CA VAL A 57 -10.58 3.51 2.80
C VAL A 57 -9.87 4.85 2.91
N THR A 58 -9.58 5.28 4.13
CA THR A 58 -8.72 6.44 4.41
C THR A 58 -7.43 5.97 5.07
N ARG A 59 -6.32 6.58 4.70
CA ARG A 59 -4.96 6.31 5.20
C ARG A 59 -4.31 7.63 5.59
N ALA A 60 -3.25 7.55 6.38
CA ALA A 60 -2.50 8.73 6.83
C ALA A 60 -2.14 9.69 5.69
N GLY A 61 -2.23 10.99 5.99
CA GLY A 61 -1.88 12.07 5.07
C GLY A 61 -2.90 12.36 3.98
N GLY A 62 -4.20 12.28 4.32
CA GLY A 62 -5.31 12.63 3.43
C GLY A 62 -5.49 11.67 2.25
N ARG A 63 -4.91 10.47 2.33
CA ARG A 63 -4.97 9.48 1.27
C ARG A 63 -6.16 8.56 1.43
N GLY A 64 -6.64 8.05 0.32
CA GLY A 64 -7.68 7.05 0.36
C GLY A 64 -8.35 6.81 -0.97
N TYR A 65 -9.39 5.99 -0.93
CA TYR A 65 -10.26 5.77 -2.07
C TYR A 65 -11.69 5.45 -1.62
N VAL A 66 -12.63 5.76 -2.50
CA VAL A 66 -13.99 5.25 -2.46
C VAL A 66 -14.13 4.16 -3.50
N GLN A 67 -14.50 2.97 -3.05
CA GLN A 67 -14.76 1.81 -3.90
C GLN A 67 -16.25 1.57 -4.06
N ARG A 68 -16.68 1.33 -5.30
CA ARG A 68 -18.06 0.95 -5.64
C ARG A 68 -18.05 -0.24 -6.59
N ALA A 69 -19.10 -1.04 -6.54
CA ALA A 69 -19.41 -1.99 -7.61
C ALA A 69 -19.59 -1.21 -8.93
N TYR A 70 -18.98 -1.69 -10.00
CA TYR A 70 -18.96 -0.99 -11.28
C TYR A 70 -19.71 -1.78 -12.37
N VAL A 71 -19.23 -2.96 -12.73
CA VAL A 71 -19.86 -3.77 -13.79
C VAL A 71 -19.62 -5.26 -13.53
N THR A 72 -20.53 -6.11 -14.01
CA THR A 72 -20.29 -7.56 -14.13
C THR A 72 -20.12 -7.89 -15.60
N ARG A 73 -18.98 -8.48 -15.97
CA ARG A 73 -18.67 -8.84 -17.37
C ARG A 73 -17.96 -10.20 -17.38
N GLY A 74 -18.37 -11.08 -18.29
CA GLY A 74 -17.79 -12.42 -18.39
C GLY A 74 -17.91 -13.26 -17.11
N GLY A 75 -18.97 -13.04 -16.32
CA GLY A 75 -19.14 -13.72 -15.03
C GLY A 75 -18.27 -13.19 -13.89
N ARG A 76 -17.50 -12.11 -14.11
CA ARG A 76 -16.63 -11.51 -13.12
C ARG A 76 -17.15 -10.14 -12.68
N SER A 77 -17.02 -9.85 -11.39
CA SER A 77 -17.40 -8.56 -10.79
C SER A 77 -16.23 -7.59 -10.80
N TYR A 78 -16.47 -6.39 -11.28
CA TYR A 78 -15.51 -5.30 -11.33
C TYR A 78 -15.95 -4.16 -10.43
N TYR A 79 -14.98 -3.52 -9.81
CA TYR A 79 -15.14 -2.45 -8.85
C TYR A 79 -14.29 -1.27 -9.29
N SER A 80 -14.82 -0.06 -9.16
CA SER A 80 -14.04 1.16 -9.38
C SER A 80 -13.56 1.69 -8.03
N ARG A 81 -12.28 2.02 -7.90
CA ARG A 81 -11.75 2.84 -6.79
C ARG A 81 -11.47 4.23 -7.31
N THR A 82 -12.16 5.23 -6.76
CA THR A 82 -11.86 6.65 -7.00
C THR A 82 -10.98 7.16 -5.86
N TYR A 83 -9.76 7.55 -6.22
CA TYR A 83 -8.79 8.21 -5.36
C TYR A 83 -8.94 9.72 -5.50
N TYR A 84 -8.67 10.43 -4.40
CA TYR A 84 -8.63 11.88 -4.38
C TYR A 84 -7.35 12.33 -3.67
N ASP A 85 -6.57 13.17 -4.34
CA ASP A 85 -5.34 13.76 -3.80
C ASP A 85 -5.21 15.21 -4.32
N HIS A 86 -5.14 16.19 -3.42
CA HIS A 86 -4.89 17.61 -3.72
C HIS A 86 -5.69 18.21 -4.91
N GLY A 87 -6.98 17.86 -5.02
CA GLY A 87 -7.87 18.38 -6.07
C GLY A 87 -7.90 17.55 -7.37
N ALA A 88 -7.07 16.51 -7.47
CA ALA A 88 -7.07 15.58 -8.59
C ALA A 88 -7.77 14.28 -8.22
N TYR A 89 -8.57 13.77 -9.16
CA TYR A 89 -9.20 12.46 -9.06
C TYR A 89 -8.47 11.47 -9.96
N ARG A 90 -8.29 10.24 -9.44
CA ARG A 90 -7.76 9.12 -10.21
C ARG A 90 -8.68 7.92 -10.02
N VAL A 91 -8.93 7.17 -11.08
CA VAL A 91 -9.82 6.00 -11.06
C VAL A 91 -9.03 4.75 -11.45
N GLY A 92 -9.10 3.71 -10.62
CA GLY A 92 -8.62 2.37 -10.93
C GLY A 92 -9.77 1.37 -11.00
N ILE A 93 -9.66 0.37 -11.87
CA ILE A 93 -10.58 -0.77 -11.91
C ILE A 93 -9.94 -1.95 -11.20
N TYR A 94 -10.75 -2.70 -10.45
CA TYR A 94 -10.32 -3.88 -9.74
C TYR A 94 -11.30 -5.01 -9.99
N ARG A 95 -10.78 -6.18 -10.30
CA ARG A 95 -11.57 -7.41 -10.42
C ARG A 95 -11.70 -8.04 -9.04
N GLY A 96 -12.92 -8.26 -8.59
CA GLY A 96 -13.19 -9.04 -7.37
C GLY A 96 -13.06 -10.53 -7.63
N TYR A 97 -12.49 -11.25 -6.68
CA TYR A 97 -12.41 -12.71 -6.69
C TYR A 97 -12.28 -13.23 -5.25
N TYR A 98 -12.55 -14.52 -5.05
CA TYR A 98 -12.44 -15.17 -3.75
C TYR A 98 -11.24 -16.11 -3.71
N TYR A 99 -10.58 -16.16 -2.55
CA TYR A 99 -9.58 -17.18 -2.23
C TYR A 99 -9.71 -17.63 -0.78
N GLY A 100 -9.85 -18.93 -0.55
CA GLY A 100 -10.00 -19.48 0.81
C GLY A 100 -11.18 -18.91 1.60
N GLY A 101 -12.25 -18.46 0.92
CA GLY A 101 -13.40 -17.80 1.53
C GLY A 101 -13.26 -16.30 1.77
N TYR A 102 -12.11 -15.70 1.44
CA TYR A 102 -11.84 -14.27 1.57
C TYR A 102 -11.96 -13.57 0.22
N HIS A 103 -12.51 -12.35 0.22
CA HIS A 103 -12.70 -11.55 -0.99
C HIS A 103 -11.50 -10.62 -1.21
N TYR A 104 -10.93 -10.67 -2.41
CA TYR A 104 -9.78 -9.87 -2.82
C TYR A 104 -10.11 -9.05 -4.07
N TYR A 105 -9.31 -8.00 -4.28
CA TYR A 105 -9.43 -7.08 -5.40
C TYR A 105 -8.09 -7.01 -6.13
N GLY A 106 -8.05 -7.44 -7.39
CA GLY A 106 -6.87 -7.37 -8.23
C GLY A 106 -6.98 -6.20 -9.20
N TYR A 107 -5.94 -5.38 -9.30
CA TYR A 107 -5.90 -4.28 -10.27
C TYR A 107 -6.16 -4.79 -11.69
N TYR A 108 -7.00 -4.07 -12.42
CA TYR A 108 -7.38 -4.38 -13.78
C TYR A 108 -7.09 -3.14 -14.64
N PRO A 109 -6.08 -3.21 -15.53
CA PRO A 109 -5.65 -2.03 -16.26
C PRO A 109 -6.74 -1.59 -17.25
N GLY A 110 -7.01 -0.28 -17.28
CA GLY A 110 -8.03 0.32 -18.15
C GLY A 110 -7.66 0.33 -19.64
N TYR A 111 -6.39 0.08 -19.94
CA TYR A 111 -5.84 -0.07 -21.28
C TYR A 111 -4.57 -0.92 -21.20
N ARG A 112 -4.09 -1.42 -22.33
CA ARG A 112 -2.79 -2.09 -22.42
C ARG A 112 -1.99 -1.51 -23.57
N TYR A 113 -0.69 -1.36 -23.40
CA TYR A 113 0.17 -0.98 -24.52
C TYR A 113 0.28 -2.10 -25.54
N HIS A 114 0.64 -1.76 -26.78
CA HIS A 114 0.94 -2.77 -27.79
C HIS A 114 2.17 -3.62 -27.38
N PRO A 115 2.20 -4.93 -27.71
CA PRO A 115 3.22 -5.87 -27.20
C PRO A 115 4.67 -5.46 -27.49
N ALA A 116 4.90 -4.72 -28.57
CA ALA A 116 6.22 -4.24 -28.95
C ALA A 116 6.81 -3.27 -27.92
N PHE A 117 5.97 -2.47 -27.24
CA PHE A 117 6.45 -1.51 -26.24
C PHE A 117 6.93 -2.20 -24.97
N TYR A 118 6.19 -3.19 -24.47
CA TYR A 118 6.64 -4.04 -23.36
C TYR A 118 7.93 -4.77 -23.69
N GLY A 119 8.04 -5.33 -24.91
CA GLY A 119 9.27 -5.97 -25.37
C GLY A 119 10.45 -5.02 -25.43
N TRP A 120 10.24 -3.77 -25.88
CA TRP A 120 11.25 -2.72 -25.86
C TRP A 120 11.65 -2.32 -24.43
N ALA A 121 10.71 -2.33 -23.48
CA ALA A 121 10.97 -1.97 -22.10
C ALA A 121 11.86 -2.99 -21.37
N VAL A 122 11.66 -4.28 -21.63
CA VAL A 122 12.40 -5.38 -20.98
C VAL A 122 13.77 -5.62 -21.62
N ARG A 123 13.90 -5.43 -22.94
CA ARG A 123 15.15 -5.71 -23.67
C ARG A 123 16.22 -4.63 -23.38
N PRO A 124 17.50 -5.02 -23.34
CA PRO A 124 18.58 -4.04 -23.34
C PRO A 124 18.50 -3.14 -24.58
N TRP A 125 18.74 -1.85 -24.38
CA TRP A 125 18.91 -0.88 -25.45
C TRP A 125 20.31 -1.01 -26.07
N GLY A 126 20.45 -0.54 -27.31
CA GLY A 126 21.73 -0.60 -28.03
C GLY A 126 22.85 0.21 -27.36
N ALA A 127 22.51 1.30 -26.67
CA ALA A 127 23.42 2.07 -25.84
C ALA A 127 22.77 2.38 -24.48
N PRO A 128 23.48 2.24 -23.35
CA PRO A 128 22.99 2.68 -22.06
C PRO A 128 22.71 4.19 -22.04
N VAL A 129 21.63 4.59 -21.38
CA VAL A 129 21.23 5.99 -21.28
C VAL A 129 21.72 6.57 -19.97
N TYR A 130 22.36 7.73 -20.04
CA TYR A 130 22.55 8.57 -18.86
C TYR A 130 21.31 9.43 -18.65
N TRP A 131 20.66 9.32 -17.49
CA TRP A 131 19.45 10.08 -17.17
C TRP A 131 19.66 10.84 -15.86
N GLY A 132 19.92 12.14 -15.98
CA GLY A 132 20.30 12.99 -14.85
C GLY A 132 19.14 13.32 -13.89
N LEU A 133 19.48 13.78 -12.69
CA LEU A 133 18.52 14.18 -11.64
C LEU A 133 17.78 15.50 -11.92
N GLY A 134 18.34 16.36 -12.77
CA GLY A 134 17.88 17.73 -13.01
C GLY A 134 16.85 17.90 -14.12
N ILE A 135 16.75 19.12 -14.63
CA ILE A 135 15.87 19.52 -15.74
C ILE A 135 16.20 18.67 -16.98
N GLY A 136 15.17 18.13 -17.63
CA GLY A 136 15.32 17.26 -18.80
C GLY A 136 15.58 15.79 -18.48
N GLY A 137 15.74 15.44 -17.20
CA GLY A 137 15.81 14.06 -16.73
C GLY A 137 14.69 13.73 -15.76
N TRP A 138 15.09 13.33 -14.56
CA TRP A 138 14.21 12.97 -13.46
C TRP A 138 13.39 14.15 -12.94
N GLY A 139 13.99 15.34 -12.81
CA GLY A 139 13.29 16.55 -12.36
C GLY A 139 13.07 16.65 -10.84
N TRP A 140 13.45 15.63 -10.05
CA TRP A 140 13.32 15.62 -8.58
C TRP A 140 14.63 15.96 -7.84
N GLY A 141 15.70 16.33 -8.54
CA GLY A 141 16.99 16.66 -7.90
C GLY A 141 16.92 17.76 -6.83
N GLY A 142 15.94 18.67 -6.91
CA GLY A 142 15.69 19.71 -5.90
C GLY A 142 14.50 19.44 -4.98
N ALA A 143 13.84 18.28 -5.10
CA ALA A 143 12.66 17.97 -4.31
C ALA A 143 13.04 17.63 -2.85
N PRO A 144 12.33 18.16 -1.83
CA PRO A 144 12.67 17.92 -0.42
C PRO A 144 12.72 16.44 -0.04
N TRP A 145 11.83 15.62 -0.63
CA TRP A 145 11.78 14.18 -0.38
C TRP A 145 13.07 13.48 -0.82
N PHE A 146 13.72 13.93 -1.89
CA PHE A 146 14.92 13.29 -2.40
C PHE A 146 16.11 13.55 -1.49
N GLY A 147 16.27 14.80 -1.02
CA GLY A 147 17.26 15.12 0.01
C GLY A 147 17.01 14.32 1.29
N PHE A 148 15.75 14.18 1.69
CA PHE A 148 15.36 13.41 2.87
C PHE A 148 15.71 11.91 2.76
N TYR A 149 15.53 11.30 1.57
CA TYR A 149 15.81 9.89 1.33
C TYR A 149 17.16 9.61 0.63
N GLY A 150 18.03 10.60 0.45
CA GLY A 150 19.26 10.47 -0.34
C GLY A 150 20.28 9.46 0.20
N GLY A 151 20.25 9.16 1.51
CA GLY A 151 21.05 8.08 2.10
C GLY A 151 20.47 6.67 1.87
N TYR A 152 19.16 6.60 1.60
CA TYR A 152 18.43 5.36 1.36
C TYR A 152 18.40 4.99 -0.12
N PHE A 153 18.17 5.95 -1.00
CA PHE A 153 17.94 5.70 -2.42
C PHE A 153 18.82 6.59 -3.29
N ALA A 154 19.54 5.94 -4.20
CA ALA A 154 20.20 6.57 -5.32
C ALA A 154 19.73 5.91 -6.62
N PRO A 155 19.36 6.69 -7.65
CA PRO A 155 19.04 6.13 -8.96
C PRO A 155 20.28 5.48 -9.60
N TYR A 156 20.06 4.60 -10.56
CA TYR A 156 21.13 4.03 -11.36
C TYR A 156 21.84 5.16 -12.11
N PRO A 157 23.19 5.11 -12.22
CA PRO A 157 23.94 6.13 -12.92
C PRO A 157 23.69 6.09 -14.44
N VAL A 158 23.39 4.90 -14.98
CA VAL A 158 23.03 4.66 -16.37
C VAL A 158 21.97 3.55 -16.47
N TYR A 159 21.16 3.61 -17.52
CA TYR A 159 20.05 2.70 -17.77
C TYR A 159 20.29 1.92 -19.07
N PRO A 160 20.69 0.65 -18.99
CA PRO A 160 20.80 -0.20 -20.17
C PRO A 160 19.45 -0.71 -20.68
N SER A 161 18.34 -0.49 -19.97
CA SER A 161 16.97 -0.86 -20.40
C SER A 161 15.93 0.03 -19.72
N ALA A 162 14.70 0.05 -20.26
CA ALA A 162 13.61 0.78 -19.65
C ALA A 162 13.15 0.16 -18.32
N ALA A 163 13.27 -1.16 -18.15
CA ALA A 163 12.94 -1.84 -16.90
C ALA A 163 13.73 -1.31 -15.70
N LEU A 164 15.02 -1.00 -15.89
CA LEU A 164 15.84 -0.38 -14.83
C LEU A 164 15.45 1.08 -14.57
N TRP A 165 15.00 1.80 -15.60
CA TRP A 165 14.45 3.14 -15.44
C TRP A 165 13.14 3.10 -14.65
N LEU A 166 12.25 2.16 -14.97
CA LEU A 166 10.99 1.93 -14.27
C LEU A 166 11.22 1.48 -12.82
N THR A 167 12.27 0.73 -12.56
CA THR A 167 12.68 0.36 -11.19
C THR A 167 12.89 1.61 -10.33
N ASP A 168 13.66 2.57 -10.84
CA ASP A 168 13.89 3.83 -10.14
C ASP A 168 12.64 4.70 -10.09
N TYR A 169 11.81 4.71 -11.14
CA TYR A 169 10.54 5.41 -11.14
C TYR A 169 9.61 4.90 -10.02
N VAL A 170 9.44 3.59 -9.90
CA VAL A 170 8.58 2.97 -8.87
C VAL A 170 9.11 3.28 -7.47
N ILE A 171 10.41 3.13 -7.23
CA ILE A 171 11.01 3.45 -5.92
C ILE A 171 10.82 4.94 -5.60
N ALA A 172 11.13 5.83 -6.55
CA ALA A 172 10.95 7.27 -6.40
C ALA A 172 9.50 7.65 -6.09
N ALA A 173 8.53 7.08 -6.82
CA ALA A 173 7.11 7.34 -6.63
C ALA A 173 6.65 6.94 -5.23
N ASN A 174 7.06 5.77 -4.73
CA ASN A 174 6.77 5.33 -3.37
C ASN A 174 7.40 6.24 -2.31
N LEU A 175 8.65 6.68 -2.51
CA LEU A 175 9.33 7.56 -1.55
C LEU A 175 8.74 8.98 -1.53
N GLN A 176 8.41 9.53 -2.69
CA GLN A 176 7.69 10.80 -2.77
C GLN A 176 6.34 10.70 -2.06
N ALA A 177 5.63 9.59 -2.29
CA ALA A 177 4.39 9.31 -1.60
C ALA A 177 4.60 9.20 -0.08
N ALA A 178 5.60 8.45 0.40
CA ALA A 178 5.90 8.34 1.82
C ALA A 178 6.18 9.70 2.47
N TYR A 179 6.93 10.57 1.79
CA TYR A 179 7.27 11.91 2.29
C TYR A 179 6.05 12.81 2.42
N ALA A 180 5.16 12.80 1.42
CA ALA A 180 3.94 13.59 1.45
C ALA A 180 2.99 13.14 2.57
N ALA A 181 2.83 11.83 2.76
CA ALA A 181 1.99 11.28 3.84
C ALA A 181 2.53 11.67 5.22
N ARG A 182 3.86 11.64 5.41
CA ARG A 182 4.50 12.10 6.64
C ARG A 182 4.26 13.58 6.90
N SER A 183 4.43 14.42 5.88
CA SER A 183 4.27 15.88 6.03
C SER A 183 2.84 16.24 6.44
N ALA A 184 1.85 15.56 5.86
CA ALA A 184 0.44 15.74 6.20
C ALA A 184 0.10 15.20 7.60
N ALA A 185 0.56 14.00 7.97
CA ALA A 185 0.36 13.47 9.33
C ALA A 185 0.96 14.36 10.42
N ASN A 186 2.13 14.97 10.15
CA ASN A 186 2.70 15.95 11.05
C ASN A 186 1.80 17.19 11.19
N ALA A 187 1.21 17.68 10.10
CA ALA A 187 0.29 18.82 10.13
C ALA A 187 -1.01 18.52 10.92
N ASP A 188 -1.57 17.33 10.74
CA ASP A 188 -2.75 16.86 11.48
C ASP A 188 -2.46 16.74 12.98
N ALA A 189 -1.26 16.30 13.36
CA ALA A 189 -0.83 16.25 14.76
C ALA A 189 -0.77 17.64 15.40
N VAL A 190 -0.30 18.67 14.68
CA VAL A 190 -0.27 20.06 15.21
C VAL A 190 -1.67 20.67 15.30
N ALA A 191 -2.61 20.25 14.44
CA ALA A 191 -4.00 20.74 14.46
C ALA A 191 -4.87 20.08 15.55
N GLY A 192 -4.48 18.90 16.04
CA GLY A 192 -5.19 18.16 17.10
C GLY A 192 -4.84 18.55 18.54
N ASP A 193 -3.82 19.38 18.75
CA ASP A 193 -3.35 19.78 20.08
C ASP A 193 -4.11 21.02 20.63
N ASP A 194 -5.37 20.83 21.03
CA ASP A 194 -6.05 21.70 22.03
C ASP A 194 -6.49 20.94 23.30
N GLN A 195 -6.26 19.63 23.42
CA GLN A 195 -6.57 18.92 24.67
C GLN A 195 -5.55 17.84 25.05
N GLY A 196 -4.79 18.15 26.11
CA GLY A 196 -4.25 17.15 27.02
C GLY A 196 -2.82 16.72 26.73
N GLN A 197 -1.89 17.53 27.24
CA GLN A 197 -0.46 17.27 27.39
C GLN A 197 -0.18 15.81 27.83
N THR A 198 0.15 14.96 26.86
CA THR A 198 0.85 13.69 27.11
C THR A 198 2.21 13.81 26.45
N ASN A 199 3.23 13.80 27.31
CA ASN A 199 4.63 13.96 26.97
C ASN A 199 5.09 12.77 26.12
N TYR A 200 4.90 12.82 24.80
CA TYR A 200 5.66 12.01 23.85
C TYR A 200 7.07 12.60 23.75
N GLY A 201 7.85 12.39 24.80
CA GLY A 201 9.30 12.51 24.73
C GLY A 201 9.86 11.33 23.97
N ASP A 202 9.83 11.35 22.64
CA ASP A 202 10.91 10.74 21.84
C ASP A 202 10.90 11.22 20.37
N GLY A 203 11.94 11.96 19.99
CA GLY A 203 12.57 11.88 18.66
C GLY A 203 11.81 12.20 17.36
N ALA A 204 10.61 12.78 17.37
CA ALA A 204 9.86 13.05 16.12
C ALA A 204 10.44 14.17 15.21
N GLY A 205 11.56 14.79 15.61
CA GLY A 205 12.25 15.87 14.88
C GLY A 205 13.59 15.50 14.27
N GLN A 206 14.11 14.29 14.47
CA GLN A 206 15.35 13.85 13.84
C GLN A 206 15.12 12.54 13.11
N ALA A 207 15.63 12.43 11.88
CA ALA A 207 15.96 11.12 11.34
C ALA A 207 16.77 10.43 12.43
N ALA A 208 16.22 9.37 13.05
CA ALA A 208 16.98 8.55 13.97
C ALA A 208 18.28 8.23 13.25
N ASN A 209 19.39 8.74 13.78
CA ASN A 209 20.73 8.55 13.24
C ASN A 209 20.97 7.04 13.22
N SER A 210 20.67 6.48 12.07
CA SER A 210 20.85 5.10 11.68
C SER A 210 22.04 5.17 10.76
N GLY A 211 23.07 4.34 10.98
CA GLY A 211 24.12 4.18 9.95
C GLY A 211 23.46 3.99 8.58
N PRO A 212 24.14 4.35 7.48
CA PRO A 212 23.49 4.52 6.17
C PRO A 212 22.75 3.25 5.78
N VAL A 213 21.44 3.20 6.01
CA VAL A 213 20.60 2.13 5.48
C VAL A 213 20.32 2.54 4.06
N THR A 214 21.03 1.90 3.14
CA THR A 214 20.89 2.11 1.71
C THR A 214 20.13 0.93 1.13
N LEU A 215 19.22 1.20 0.19
CA LEU A 215 18.64 0.20 -0.68
C LEU A 215 19.79 -0.47 -1.44
N THR A 216 20.16 -1.68 -1.04
CA THR A 216 21.36 -2.34 -1.59
C THR A 216 21.18 -2.66 -3.07
N PRO A 217 22.27 -2.79 -3.85
CA PRO A 217 22.19 -3.18 -5.25
C PRO A 217 21.39 -4.47 -5.47
N GLU A 218 21.48 -5.44 -4.54
CA GLU A 218 20.79 -6.73 -4.61
C GLU A 218 19.27 -6.56 -4.43
N VAL A 219 18.84 -5.74 -3.46
CA VAL A 219 17.41 -5.45 -3.27
C VAL A 219 16.87 -4.70 -4.48
N LYS A 220 17.64 -3.73 -5.00
CA LYS A 220 17.26 -2.97 -6.18
C LYS A 220 17.15 -3.86 -7.43
N GLN A 221 18.07 -4.81 -7.58
CA GLN A 221 18.01 -5.81 -8.63
C GLN A 221 16.77 -6.72 -8.48
N ALA A 222 16.40 -7.12 -7.26
CA ALA A 222 15.21 -7.91 -7.03
C ALA A 222 13.93 -7.18 -7.45
N ILE A 223 13.83 -5.87 -7.16
CA ILE A 223 12.74 -5.02 -7.67
C ILE A 223 12.79 -4.95 -9.19
N ALA A 224 13.97 -4.81 -9.80
CA ALA A 224 14.10 -4.77 -11.25
C ALA A 224 13.65 -6.07 -11.93
N GLU A 225 13.87 -7.22 -11.31
CA GLU A 225 13.35 -8.50 -11.81
C GLU A 225 11.83 -8.57 -11.69
N GLU A 226 11.23 -8.06 -10.61
CA GLU A 226 9.76 -7.94 -10.49
C GLU A 226 9.18 -7.02 -11.58
N VAL A 227 9.84 -5.89 -11.86
CA VAL A 227 9.46 -4.98 -12.96
C VAL A 227 9.48 -5.72 -14.30
N LYS A 228 10.56 -6.45 -14.61
CA LYS A 228 10.67 -7.21 -15.86
C LYS A 228 9.61 -8.31 -15.94
N ALA A 229 9.37 -9.03 -14.85
CA ALA A 229 8.38 -10.11 -14.80
C ALA A 229 6.97 -9.58 -15.07
N GLN A 230 6.61 -8.44 -14.46
CA GLN A 230 5.32 -7.80 -14.69
C GLN A 230 5.18 -7.30 -16.14
N LEU A 231 6.19 -6.62 -16.69
CA LEU A 231 6.17 -6.17 -18.08
C LEU A 231 6.08 -7.34 -19.08
N ALA A 232 6.75 -8.46 -18.79
CA ALA A 232 6.67 -9.67 -19.60
C ALA A 232 5.26 -10.30 -19.54
N ALA A 233 4.62 -10.32 -18.37
CA ALA A 233 3.23 -10.77 -18.23
C ALA A 233 2.27 -9.87 -19.03
N GLU A 234 2.46 -8.56 -19.00
CA GLU A 234 1.66 -7.62 -19.80
C GLU A 234 1.91 -7.75 -21.30
N GLN A 235 3.13 -8.07 -21.72
CA GLN A 235 3.44 -8.38 -23.11
C GLN A 235 2.67 -9.62 -23.62
N GLN A 236 2.60 -10.66 -22.79
CA GLN A 236 1.85 -11.88 -23.13
C GLN A 236 0.35 -11.59 -23.21
N GLN A 237 -0.18 -10.85 -22.23
CA GLN A 237 -1.60 -10.47 -22.20
C GLN A 237 -1.99 -9.56 -23.37
N SER A 238 -1.10 -8.66 -23.82
CA SER A 238 -1.36 -7.75 -24.94
C SER A 238 -1.23 -8.40 -26.33
N SER A 239 -0.53 -9.53 -26.45
CA SER A 239 -0.31 -10.22 -27.74
C SER A 239 -1.42 -11.20 -28.13
N GLY A 240 -2.54 -11.21 -27.40
CA GLY A 240 -3.58 -12.23 -27.54
C GLY A 240 -3.13 -13.61 -27.06
N GLY A 241 -1.95 -13.68 -26.40
CA GLY A 241 -1.47 -14.85 -25.69
C GLY A 241 -2.35 -15.09 -24.48
N GLN A 242 -3.44 -15.82 -24.70
CA GLN A 242 -4.28 -16.36 -23.65
C GLN A 242 -3.42 -17.31 -22.82
N SER A 243 -2.89 -16.81 -21.71
CA SER A 243 -2.19 -17.58 -20.71
C SER A 243 -2.51 -16.97 -19.36
N GLY A 244 -3.37 -17.65 -18.59
CA GLY A 244 -3.50 -17.42 -17.15
C GLY A 244 -4.73 -16.65 -16.65
N SER A 245 -5.79 -16.52 -17.44
CA SER A 245 -7.15 -16.44 -16.91
C SER A 245 -8.05 -17.16 -17.90
N SER A 246 -8.67 -18.22 -17.41
CA SER A 246 -9.47 -19.21 -18.13
C SER A 246 -10.72 -18.60 -18.77
N ASP A 247 -10.56 -17.77 -19.79
CA ASP A 247 -11.64 -17.05 -20.45
C ASP A 247 -12.03 -17.69 -21.81
N GLY A 248 -12.01 -19.02 -21.90
CA GLY A 248 -12.36 -19.69 -23.16
C GLY A 248 -12.59 -21.20 -23.15
N GLN A 249 -12.60 -21.86 -22.00
CA GLN A 249 -13.01 -23.27 -21.90
C GLN A 249 -14.27 -23.37 -21.04
N ALA A 250 -15.23 -24.17 -21.51
CA ALA A 250 -16.41 -24.59 -20.76
C ALA A 250 -16.06 -24.76 -19.28
N GLN A 251 -16.83 -24.09 -18.41
CA GLN A 251 -16.67 -24.03 -16.95
C GLN A 251 -15.91 -25.24 -16.41
N ALA A 252 -14.59 -25.09 -16.28
CA ALA A 252 -13.85 -25.94 -15.37
C ALA A 252 -14.42 -25.64 -13.97
N PRO A 253 -14.61 -26.65 -13.11
CA PRO A 253 -15.04 -26.39 -11.74
C PRO A 253 -14.13 -25.31 -11.15
N GLU A 254 -14.71 -24.28 -10.53
CA GLU A 254 -13.90 -23.34 -9.74
C GLU A 254 -12.98 -24.17 -8.82
N PRO A 255 -11.69 -23.81 -8.71
CA PRO A 255 -10.82 -24.47 -7.76
C PRO A 255 -11.52 -24.48 -6.40
N ALA A 256 -11.41 -25.56 -5.63
CA ALA A 256 -12.10 -25.69 -4.34
C ALA A 256 -11.85 -24.52 -3.37
N ASN A 257 -10.76 -23.76 -3.59
CA ASN A 257 -10.34 -22.60 -2.82
C ASN A 257 -10.46 -21.27 -3.57
N GLY A 258 -11.11 -21.19 -4.73
CA GLY A 258 -11.20 -19.98 -5.56
C GLY A 258 -9.91 -19.64 -6.32
N GLU A 259 -9.78 -18.39 -6.78
CA GLU A 259 -8.65 -17.92 -7.59
C GLU A 259 -7.48 -17.46 -6.71
N VAL A 260 -6.29 -18.04 -6.91
CA VAL A 260 -5.09 -17.68 -6.13
C VAL A 260 -4.71 -16.22 -6.38
N PRO A 261 -4.58 -15.37 -5.33
CA PRO A 261 -4.15 -13.99 -5.48
C PRO A 261 -2.81 -13.88 -6.24
N PRO A 262 -2.68 -12.97 -7.21
CA PRO A 262 -1.41 -12.74 -7.91
C PRO A 262 -0.24 -12.43 -6.97
N ALA A 263 -0.54 -11.85 -5.80
CA ALA A 263 0.43 -11.58 -4.74
C ALA A 263 0.91 -12.84 -3.97
N LEU A 264 0.40 -14.03 -4.30
CA LEU A 264 0.86 -15.34 -3.79
C LEU A 264 1.60 -16.17 -4.84
N ASP A 265 1.78 -15.65 -6.06
CA ASP A 265 2.52 -16.36 -7.11
C ASP A 265 3.98 -16.59 -6.69
N PRO A 266 4.49 -17.83 -6.71
CA PRO A 266 5.88 -18.14 -6.34
C PRO A 266 6.94 -17.39 -7.13
N ALA A 267 6.62 -16.91 -8.34
CA ALA A 267 7.50 -16.10 -9.18
C ALA A 267 7.54 -14.62 -8.76
N ARG A 268 6.59 -14.17 -7.94
CA ARG A 268 6.46 -12.79 -7.45
C ARG A 268 6.60 -12.76 -5.93
N ARG A 269 7.82 -12.46 -5.46
CA ARG A 269 8.15 -12.49 -4.03
C ARG A 269 8.62 -11.17 -3.48
N THR A 270 9.04 -10.24 -4.32
CA THR A 270 9.57 -8.95 -3.87
C THR A 270 8.46 -7.90 -3.92
N PHE A 271 8.16 -7.31 -2.77
CA PHE A 271 7.12 -6.30 -2.65
C PHE A 271 7.71 -5.00 -2.14
N VAL A 272 7.41 -3.92 -2.84
CA VAL A 272 7.60 -2.56 -2.32
C VAL A 272 6.37 -2.21 -1.52
N VAL A 273 6.57 -1.88 -0.24
CA VAL A 273 5.49 -1.50 0.67
C VAL A 273 4.84 -0.21 0.14
N SER A 274 3.52 -0.23 -0.05
CA SER A 274 2.76 0.87 -0.67
C SER A 274 2.21 1.88 0.33
N SER A 275 2.11 1.50 1.60
CA SER A 275 1.62 2.35 2.69
C SER A 275 2.08 1.82 4.05
N ASP A 276 1.95 2.63 5.09
CA ASP A 276 2.39 2.25 6.43
C ASP A 276 1.51 1.13 7.00
N ILE A 277 2.16 0.02 7.40
CA ILE A 277 1.51 -1.14 8.02
C ILE A 277 2.27 -1.55 9.29
N THR A 278 1.52 -2.00 10.29
CA THR A 278 2.09 -2.62 11.49
C THR A 278 2.08 -4.13 11.34
N VAL A 279 3.26 -4.73 11.42
CA VAL A 279 3.48 -6.17 11.30
C VAL A 279 4.07 -6.73 12.59
N VAL A 280 4.08 -8.05 12.74
CA VAL A 280 4.65 -8.71 13.91
C VAL A 280 5.91 -9.47 13.51
N SER A 281 7.01 -9.23 14.25
CA SER A 281 8.30 -9.94 14.16
C SER A 281 8.66 -10.44 15.56
N ASP A 282 8.91 -11.74 15.72
CA ASP A 282 9.32 -12.34 17.00
C ASP A 282 8.38 -12.00 18.18
N GLY A 283 7.08 -11.92 17.91
CA GLY A 283 6.06 -11.55 18.91
C GLY A 283 6.02 -10.05 19.27
N GLN A 284 6.84 -9.22 18.63
CA GLN A 284 6.87 -7.76 18.80
C GLN A 284 6.29 -7.07 17.56
N GLU A 285 5.49 -6.03 17.77
CA GLU A 285 5.07 -5.19 16.65
C GLU A 285 6.25 -4.37 16.13
N CYS A 286 6.38 -4.26 14.81
CA CYS A 286 7.21 -3.26 14.16
C CYS A 286 6.45 -2.68 12.95
N GLU A 287 6.89 -1.53 12.46
CA GLU A 287 6.21 -0.83 11.37
C GLU A 287 7.03 -0.87 10.07
N LEU A 288 6.37 -1.24 8.98
CA LEU A 288 6.86 -1.05 7.63
C LEU A 288 6.18 0.18 7.04
N THR A 289 6.91 0.96 6.27
CA THR A 289 6.46 2.21 5.67
C THR A 289 6.60 2.21 4.17
N ALA A 290 5.83 3.07 3.49
CA ALA A 290 5.89 3.18 2.04
C ALA A 290 7.33 3.32 1.51
N GLY A 291 7.70 2.49 0.54
CA GLY A 291 9.05 2.38 -0.03
C GLY A 291 10.02 1.46 0.72
N ASP A 292 9.62 0.84 1.84
CA ASP A 292 10.34 -0.33 2.38
C ASP A 292 10.14 -1.55 1.46
N VAL A 293 10.99 -2.56 1.57
CA VAL A 293 10.99 -3.73 0.68
C VAL A 293 10.98 -5.00 1.51
N ILE A 294 10.08 -5.91 1.16
CA ILE A 294 9.97 -7.23 1.78
C ILE A 294 10.05 -8.33 0.72
N THR A 295 10.54 -9.51 1.11
CA THR A 295 10.56 -10.71 0.29
C THR A 295 9.72 -11.80 0.94
N ARG A 296 8.65 -12.24 0.27
CA ARG A 296 7.77 -13.32 0.75
C ARG A 296 8.52 -14.66 0.80
N LEU A 297 8.46 -15.32 1.96
CA LEU A 297 9.13 -16.59 2.21
C LEU A 297 8.19 -17.79 2.01
N THR A 298 6.93 -17.64 2.41
CA THR A 298 5.90 -18.70 2.33
C THR A 298 4.82 -18.36 1.31
N ASP A 299 4.36 -19.35 0.54
CA ASP A 299 3.35 -19.14 -0.51
C ASP A 299 1.93 -19.47 -0.07
N THR A 300 1.80 -20.30 0.97
CA THR A 300 0.51 -20.68 1.53
C THR A 300 0.24 -19.82 2.76
N PRO A 301 -0.87 -19.08 2.80
CA PRO A 301 -1.24 -18.33 3.98
C PRO A 301 -1.64 -19.26 5.13
N ASP A 302 -1.40 -18.80 6.35
CA ASP A 302 -1.91 -19.43 7.57
C ASP A 302 -3.43 -19.21 7.75
N ALA A 303 -3.96 -19.68 8.88
CA ALA A 303 -5.38 -19.56 9.20
C ALA A 303 -5.86 -18.09 9.32
N ASP A 304 -4.94 -17.15 9.60
CA ASP A 304 -5.22 -15.72 9.71
C ASP A 304 -5.03 -14.97 8.38
N GLN A 305 -4.87 -15.70 7.27
CA GLN A 305 -4.55 -15.16 5.95
C GLN A 305 -3.25 -14.35 5.93
N LYS A 306 -2.22 -14.85 6.63
CA LYS A 306 -0.89 -14.24 6.64
C LYS A 306 0.16 -15.17 6.08
N VAL A 307 1.20 -14.57 5.53
CA VAL A 307 2.42 -15.24 5.09
C VAL A 307 3.62 -14.67 5.83
N THR A 308 4.66 -15.47 5.98
CA THR A 308 5.96 -15.00 6.44
C THR A 308 6.70 -14.31 5.30
N ALA A 309 7.26 -13.13 5.58
CA ALA A 309 8.15 -12.40 4.70
C ALA A 309 9.42 -11.97 5.45
N SER A 310 10.54 -11.84 4.75
CA SER A 310 11.75 -11.22 5.28
C SER A 310 11.76 -9.75 4.90
N VAL A 311 12.16 -8.87 5.82
CA VAL A 311 12.44 -7.46 5.50
C VAL A 311 13.76 -7.39 4.72
N SER A 312 13.70 -6.93 3.49
CA SER A 312 14.86 -6.84 2.59
C SER A 312 15.55 -5.49 2.71
N ALA A 313 14.77 -4.41 2.79
CA ALA A 313 15.26 -3.08 3.08
C ALA A 313 14.21 -2.29 3.86
N SER A 314 14.62 -1.57 4.89
CA SER A 314 13.72 -0.72 5.66
C SER A 314 14.41 0.57 6.04
N LYS A 315 13.70 1.68 5.88
CA LYS A 315 14.17 3.02 6.26
C LYS A 315 14.25 3.20 7.78
N LYS A 316 13.60 2.32 8.55
CA LYS A 316 13.50 2.38 10.02
C LYS A 316 14.15 1.16 10.68
N LYS A 317 14.63 1.32 11.92
CA LYS A 317 15.36 0.26 12.65
C LYS A 317 14.46 -0.81 13.28
N ASP A 318 13.21 -0.51 13.61
CA ASP A 318 12.31 -1.41 14.35
C ASP A 318 11.90 -2.63 13.51
N CYS A 319 11.56 -2.42 12.24
CA CYS A 319 11.51 -3.49 11.23
C CYS A 319 12.82 -3.47 10.42
N GLY A 320 13.96 -3.75 11.06
CA GLY A 320 15.25 -3.79 10.37
C GLY A 320 15.35 -4.93 9.34
N ALA A 321 16.27 -4.80 8.38
CA ALA A 321 16.53 -5.83 7.37
C ALA A 321 16.91 -7.18 8.01
N GLY A 322 16.48 -8.28 7.39
CA GLY A 322 16.66 -9.65 7.86
C GLY A 322 15.60 -10.14 8.86
N LYS A 323 14.77 -9.25 9.44
CA LYS A 323 13.66 -9.67 10.31
C LYS A 323 12.60 -10.42 9.53
N GLN A 324 12.01 -11.44 10.15
CA GLN A 324 10.85 -12.14 9.60
C GLN A 324 9.57 -11.56 10.18
N VAL A 325 8.64 -11.21 9.31
CA VAL A 325 7.38 -10.55 9.63
C VAL A 325 6.21 -11.35 9.09
N ALA A 326 5.10 -11.35 9.82
CA ALA A 326 3.82 -11.86 9.32
C ALA A 326 3.06 -10.74 8.59
N VAL A 327 2.76 -10.93 7.31
CA VAL A 327 2.10 -9.95 6.43
C VAL A 327 0.81 -10.55 5.89
N SER A 328 -0.28 -9.79 5.89
CA SER A 328 -1.55 -10.28 5.38
C SER A 328 -1.54 -10.41 3.85
N VAL A 329 -2.31 -11.36 3.32
CA VAL A 329 -2.51 -11.50 1.87
C VAL A 329 -3.18 -10.26 1.28
N GLU A 330 -4.05 -9.59 2.04
CA GLU A 330 -4.68 -8.33 1.63
C GLU A 330 -3.63 -7.23 1.44
N ASP A 331 -2.70 -7.06 2.39
CA ASP A 331 -1.62 -6.07 2.28
C ASP A 331 -0.70 -6.38 1.10
N LEU A 332 -0.35 -7.64 0.87
CA LEU A 332 0.47 -8.04 -0.28
C LEU A 332 -0.27 -7.80 -1.60
N GLN A 333 -1.58 -8.05 -1.65
CA GLN A 333 -2.38 -7.77 -2.83
C GLN A 333 -2.48 -6.27 -3.09
N ASP A 334 -2.64 -5.44 -2.07
CA ASP A 334 -2.60 -3.98 -2.20
C ASP A 334 -1.20 -3.47 -2.63
N MET A 335 -0.11 -4.07 -2.14
CA MET A 335 1.25 -3.76 -2.61
C MET A 335 1.42 -4.12 -4.10
N HIS A 336 0.96 -5.31 -4.51
CA HIS A 336 1.05 -5.75 -5.90
C HIS A 336 0.21 -4.87 -6.84
N ASN A 337 -1.02 -4.54 -6.44
CA ASN A 337 -1.88 -3.62 -7.18
C ASN A 337 -1.20 -2.25 -7.36
N HIS A 338 -0.66 -1.69 -6.27
CA HIS A 338 0.01 -0.39 -6.32
C HIS A 338 1.25 -0.41 -7.23
N PHE A 339 2.01 -1.51 -7.19
CA PHE A 339 3.16 -1.71 -8.06
C PHE A 339 2.76 -1.72 -9.54
N GLN A 340 1.68 -2.42 -9.91
CA GLN A 340 1.15 -2.43 -11.28
C GLN A 340 0.67 -1.04 -11.71
N GLU A 341 -0.06 -0.33 -10.86
CA GLU A 341 -0.50 1.04 -11.13
C GLU A 341 0.68 1.99 -11.40
N GLN A 342 1.75 1.90 -10.59
CA GLN A 342 2.96 2.71 -10.79
C GLN A 342 3.74 2.32 -12.03
N LEU A 343 3.71 1.05 -12.42
CA LEU A 343 4.31 0.62 -13.68
C LEU A 343 3.55 1.17 -14.88
N ASP A 344 2.22 1.20 -14.86
CA ASP A 344 1.41 1.83 -15.90
C ASP A 344 1.73 3.34 -16.03
N GLU A 345 1.83 4.04 -14.89
CA GLU A 345 2.23 5.45 -14.85
C GLU A 345 3.66 5.68 -15.37
N GLY A 346 4.59 4.80 -15.00
CA GLY A 346 5.97 4.83 -15.48
C GLY A 346 6.08 4.54 -16.98
N MET A 347 5.30 3.59 -17.49
CA MET A 347 5.22 3.25 -18.91
C MET A 347 4.62 4.41 -19.71
N LYS A 348 3.62 5.11 -19.16
CA LYS A 348 3.11 6.35 -19.73
C LYS A 348 4.19 7.43 -19.80
N ALA A 349 4.93 7.64 -18.71
CA ALA A 349 6.02 8.61 -18.70
C ALA A 349 7.12 8.27 -19.73
N LEU A 350 7.44 7.00 -19.93
CA LEU A 350 8.34 6.55 -20.98
C LEU A 350 7.76 6.80 -22.38
N ALA A 351 6.49 6.51 -22.61
CA ALA A 351 5.83 6.75 -23.88
C ALA A 351 5.82 8.24 -24.27
N GLU A 352 5.63 9.13 -23.30
CA GLU A 352 5.66 10.58 -23.50
C GLU A 352 7.08 11.13 -23.73
N LYS A 353 8.10 10.53 -23.10
CA LYS A 353 9.49 11.02 -23.15
C LYS A 353 10.39 10.30 -24.16
N GLN A 354 9.93 9.21 -24.78
CA GLN A 354 10.70 8.44 -25.75
C GLN A 354 11.26 9.32 -26.87
N GLY A 355 12.51 9.09 -27.26
CA GLY A 355 13.22 9.91 -28.25
C GLY A 355 13.69 11.28 -27.74
N THR A 356 13.48 11.62 -26.46
CA THR A 356 13.93 12.89 -25.85
C THR A 356 14.91 12.65 -24.70
N GLY A 357 15.76 13.63 -24.39
CA GLY A 357 16.68 13.56 -23.24
C GLY A 357 17.67 12.39 -23.29
N GLY A 358 17.89 11.80 -24.46
CA GLY A 358 18.73 10.60 -24.65
C GLY A 358 17.99 9.27 -24.51
N LEU A 359 16.70 9.25 -24.16
CA LEU A 359 15.91 8.02 -24.21
C LEU A 359 15.76 7.53 -25.65
N PRO A 360 15.95 6.22 -25.93
CA PRO A 360 15.74 5.69 -27.26
C PRO A 360 14.30 5.91 -27.71
N LYS A 361 14.11 6.03 -29.01
CA LYS A 361 12.78 6.05 -29.60
C LYS A 361 12.12 4.69 -29.34
N ALA A 362 10.96 4.69 -28.69
CA ALA A 362 10.16 3.49 -28.52
C ALA A 362 9.54 3.09 -29.88
N PRO A 363 9.18 1.81 -30.08
CA PRO A 363 8.51 1.37 -31.30
C PRO A 363 7.08 1.94 -31.37
N ASP A 364 6.07 1.14 -31.04
CA ASP A 364 4.67 1.55 -31.02
C ASP A 364 4.18 1.65 -29.57
N THR A 365 3.99 2.87 -29.09
CA THR A 365 3.45 3.18 -27.75
C THR A 365 1.93 3.30 -27.75
N GLY A 366 1.26 2.87 -28.82
CA GLY A 366 -0.19 2.78 -28.90
C GLY A 366 -0.78 1.88 -27.82
N THR A 367 -2.04 2.14 -27.50
CA THR A 367 -2.78 1.38 -26.49
C THR A 367 -4.06 0.79 -27.07
N THR A 368 -4.44 -0.37 -26.55
CA THR A 368 -5.76 -0.96 -26.75
C THR A 368 -6.56 -0.77 -25.48
N ALA A 369 -7.78 -0.24 -25.60
CA ALA A 369 -8.67 -0.07 -24.47
C ALA A 369 -9.04 -1.42 -23.86
N SER A 370 -9.13 -1.46 -22.54
CA SER A 370 -9.61 -2.64 -21.83
C SER A 370 -11.09 -2.89 -22.15
N ASP A 371 -11.50 -4.14 -22.05
CA ASP A 371 -12.90 -4.53 -22.19
C ASP A 371 -13.74 -4.03 -21.00
N VAL A 372 -13.10 -3.63 -19.90
CA VAL A 372 -13.72 -2.88 -18.81
C VAL A 372 -13.03 -1.52 -18.70
N PRO A 373 -13.50 -0.50 -19.44
CA PRO A 373 -12.92 0.83 -19.35
C PRO A 373 -13.23 1.47 -17.98
N PRO A 374 -12.36 2.36 -17.46
CA PRO A 374 -12.63 3.05 -16.21
C PRO A 374 -13.84 4.00 -16.34
N PRO A 375 -14.74 4.07 -15.34
CA PRO A 375 -15.82 5.05 -15.32
C PRO A 375 -15.26 6.46 -15.10
N PRO A 376 -16.09 7.51 -15.32
CA PRO A 376 -15.80 8.84 -14.82
C PRO A 376 -15.53 8.81 -13.31
N PRO A 377 -14.65 9.67 -12.77
CA PRO A 377 -14.40 9.73 -11.35
C PRO A 377 -15.66 10.02 -10.53
N ASP A 378 -15.79 9.35 -9.39
CA ASP A 378 -16.81 9.68 -8.40
C ASP A 378 -16.45 11.01 -7.72
N THR A 379 -17.15 12.07 -8.10
CA THR A 379 -16.90 13.42 -7.55
C THR A 379 -17.36 13.57 -6.11
N THR A 380 -18.07 12.60 -5.52
CA THR A 380 -18.35 12.59 -4.08
C THR A 380 -17.19 12.04 -3.26
N ALA A 381 -16.19 11.40 -3.90
CA ALA A 381 -15.12 10.71 -3.18
C ALA A 381 -14.36 11.61 -2.21
N ALA A 382 -14.08 12.87 -2.58
CA ALA A 382 -13.42 13.82 -1.69
C ALA A 382 -14.22 14.04 -0.40
N LYS A 383 -15.54 14.27 -0.53
CA LYS A 383 -16.44 14.46 0.61
C LYS A 383 -16.56 13.18 1.44
N ASP A 384 -16.73 12.03 0.80
CA ASP A 384 -16.89 10.74 1.47
C ASP A 384 -15.65 10.38 2.32
N LEU A 385 -14.44 10.70 1.82
CA LEU A 385 -13.19 10.52 2.57
C LEU A 385 -13.13 11.44 3.80
N THR A 386 -13.43 12.74 3.64
CA THR A 386 -13.48 13.69 4.76
C THR A 386 -14.53 13.32 5.80
N ASP A 387 -15.75 12.95 5.37
CA ASP A 387 -16.83 12.54 6.26
C ASP A 387 -16.46 11.26 7.04
N GLN A 388 -15.73 10.33 6.41
CA GLN A 388 -15.22 9.14 7.09
C GLN A 388 -14.21 9.48 8.18
N GLU A 389 -13.26 10.37 7.92
CA GLU A 389 -12.26 10.79 8.92
C GLU A 389 -12.92 11.43 10.13
N ALA A 390 -13.86 12.36 9.91
CA ALA A 390 -14.62 12.97 11.00
C ALA A 390 -15.43 11.93 11.81
N ALA A 391 -16.02 10.94 11.16
CA ALA A 391 -16.73 9.85 11.84
C ALA A 391 -15.77 8.90 12.59
N ALA A 392 -14.55 8.71 12.10
CA ALA A 392 -13.51 7.95 12.79
C ALA A 392 -13.06 8.67 14.07
N ASP A 393 -12.85 9.98 14.01
CA ASP A 393 -12.47 10.81 15.16
C ASP A 393 -13.53 10.78 16.27
N GLN A 394 -14.81 10.88 15.89
CA GLN A 394 -15.92 10.74 16.83
C GLN A 394 -15.94 9.34 17.47
N THR A 395 -15.73 8.29 16.67
CA THR A 395 -15.70 6.91 17.15
C THR A 395 -14.56 6.70 18.15
N GLU A 396 -13.36 7.18 17.85
CA GLU A 396 -12.22 7.11 18.76
C GLU A 396 -12.45 7.87 20.05
N THR A 397 -13.05 9.07 19.97
CA THR A 397 -13.37 9.88 21.16
C THR A 397 -14.32 9.13 22.09
N GLN A 398 -15.36 8.50 21.54
CA GLN A 398 -16.29 7.66 22.31
C GLN A 398 -15.57 6.45 22.92
N VAL A 399 -14.73 5.75 22.15
CA VAL A 399 -13.97 4.61 22.65
C VAL A 399 -13.03 5.01 23.78
N LYS A 400 -12.31 6.14 23.66
CA LYS A 400 -11.42 6.65 24.72
C LYS A 400 -12.20 6.91 26.02
N GLN A 401 -13.40 7.50 25.94
CA GLN A 401 -14.27 7.72 27.09
C GLN A 401 -14.76 6.40 27.71
N GLU A 402 -15.13 5.42 26.88
CA GLU A 402 -15.59 4.11 27.33
C GLU A 402 -14.45 3.26 27.94
N SER A 403 -13.24 3.31 27.37
CA SER A 403 -12.08 2.54 27.81
C SER A 403 -11.33 3.19 28.99
N GLY A 404 -11.39 4.51 29.12
CA GLY A 404 -10.86 5.25 30.28
C GLY A 404 -11.75 5.16 31.53
N GLY A 405 -13.00 4.70 31.38
CA GLY A 405 -14.00 4.60 32.44
C GLY A 405 -14.18 3.21 33.08
N GLY A 406 -13.13 2.38 33.20
CA GLY A 406 -13.18 1.09 33.90
C GLY A 406 -13.23 1.21 35.44
N PRO A 407 -13.85 0.27 36.17
CA PRO A 407 -14.68 0.52 37.35
C PRO A 407 -13.89 0.88 38.62
N GLY A 408 -13.84 2.18 38.95
CA GLY A 408 -13.40 2.66 40.26
C GLY A 408 -14.56 3.32 40.99
N GLY A 409 -15.03 2.70 42.08
CA GLY A 409 -15.87 3.37 43.08
C GLY A 409 -17.34 2.95 43.13
N GLY A 410 -17.61 1.63 43.18
CA GLY A 410 -18.86 1.17 43.76
C GLY A 410 -18.91 1.59 45.23
N ARG A 411 -19.62 2.69 45.54
CA ARG A 411 -19.98 3.04 46.92
C ARG A 411 -20.83 1.91 47.47
N GLN A 412 -20.27 1.08 48.33
CA GLN A 412 -21.06 0.39 49.35
C GLN A 412 -21.72 1.48 50.20
N ARG A 413 -22.99 1.76 49.92
CA ARG A 413 -23.88 2.32 50.93
C ARG A 413 -24.28 1.15 51.82
N GLU A 414 -23.48 0.93 52.86
CA GLU A 414 -23.88 0.11 53.99
C GLU A 414 -24.92 0.92 54.77
N GLY A 415 -26.18 0.62 54.50
CA GLY A 415 -27.30 1.07 55.33
C GLY A 415 -27.49 0.05 56.43
N THR A 416 -26.96 0.35 57.61
CA THR A 416 -27.32 -0.36 58.85
C THR A 416 -28.12 0.59 59.71
N ARG A 417 -29.37 0.21 59.97
CA ARG A 417 -30.16 0.72 61.08
C ARG A 417 -30.70 -0.46 61.84
#